data_AF-A0A8H3CTP5-F1
#
_entry.id   AF-A0A8H3CTP5-F1
#
_cell.length_a   1.000
_cell.length_b   1.000
_cell.length_c   1.000
_cell.angle_alpha   90.00
_cell.angle_beta   90.00
_cell.angle_gamma   90.00
#
_symmetry.space_group_name_H-M   'P 1'
#
loop_
_entity.id
_entity.type
_entity.pdbx_description
1 polymer ?
#
loop_
_entity_poly.entity_id
_entity_poly.type
_entity_poly.pdbx_seq_one_letter_code
_entity_poly.pdbx_strand_id
1 'polypeptide(L)'
;MLKSITQRESSSSALGKWEDAGDLLSNALSTYLRSCMFLETFAPKNGVDAEHLASRIDFSLNTLHTKLSEELTQSRVILARMRNKTLSRFDSLPNEIIGAIFMDVVYAPAPGDLLCPSMDNAVRTIFQRLYQLLSVCSSWRNFGIALHELCNVFDSQTIWSVFIQGSPPPSGRDATF
;
A
#
# COMPACT_ATOMS: atom_id res chain seq x y z
N MET A 1 23.43 25.04 -4.00
CA MET A 1 24.51 24.03 -3.86
C MET A 1 24.73 23.54 -2.43
N LEU A 2 24.42 24.33 -1.37
CA LEU A 2 24.52 23.84 0.03
C LEU A 2 23.40 22.87 0.45
N LYS A 3 22.16 23.01 -0.06
CA LYS A 3 21.03 22.13 0.30
C LYS A 3 21.27 20.64 0.02
N SER A 4 22.07 20.31 -0.98
CA SER A 4 22.36 18.94 -1.38
C SER A 4 23.37 18.23 -0.47
N ILE A 5 24.20 18.97 0.25
CA ILE A 5 25.24 18.38 1.12
C ILE A 5 24.63 17.95 2.46
N THR A 6 23.86 18.83 3.09
CA THR A 6 23.16 18.55 4.36
C THR A 6 22.09 17.47 4.24
N GLN A 7 21.40 17.38 3.09
CA GLN A 7 20.40 16.32 2.86
C GLN A 7 21.03 14.94 2.68
N ARG A 8 22.23 14.86 2.10
CA ARG A 8 22.96 13.60 1.91
C ARG A 8 23.53 13.05 3.22
N GLU A 9 24.08 13.92 4.06
CA GLU A 9 24.60 13.54 5.40
C GLU A 9 23.48 13.07 6.33
N SER A 10 22.35 13.78 6.34
CA SER A 10 21.16 13.39 7.11
C SER A 10 20.60 12.02 6.67
N SER A 11 20.58 11.76 5.36
CA SER A 11 20.09 10.50 4.80
C SER A 11 21.03 9.33 5.12
N SER A 12 22.35 9.56 5.08
CA SER A 12 23.35 8.56 5.45
C SER A 12 23.29 8.21 6.95
N SER A 13 23.04 9.19 7.82
CA SER A 13 22.89 8.97 9.25
C SER A 13 21.61 8.19 9.59
N ALA A 14 20.50 8.48 8.90
CA ALA A 14 19.24 7.76 9.11
C ALA A 14 19.31 6.30 8.63
N LEU A 15 20.01 6.05 7.52
CA LEU A 15 20.23 4.69 7.00
C LEU A 15 21.04 3.86 8.00
N GLY A 16 22.17 4.40 8.49
CA GLY A 16 22.99 3.70 9.49
C GLY A 16 22.21 3.37 10.76
N LYS A 17 21.40 4.30 11.28
CA LYS A 17 20.53 4.04 12.43
C LYS A 17 19.51 2.92 12.20
N TRP A 18 19.01 2.80 10.97
CA TRP A 18 18.09 1.71 10.61
C TRP A 18 18.80 0.36 10.52
N GLU A 19 20.01 0.33 9.95
CA GLU A 19 20.87 -0.88 9.91
C GLU A 19 21.26 -1.33 11.32
N ASP A 20 21.74 -0.40 12.17
CA ASP A 20 22.06 -0.64 13.57
C ASP A 20 20.87 -1.21 14.35
N ALA A 21 19.66 -0.66 14.13
CA ALA A 21 18.43 -1.16 14.75
C ALA A 21 18.09 -2.58 14.25
N GLY A 22 18.38 -2.90 12.99
CA GLY A 22 18.25 -4.24 12.42
C GLY A 22 19.18 -5.25 13.11
N ASP A 23 20.44 -4.86 13.33
CA ASP A 23 21.42 -5.69 14.04
C ASP A 23 21.01 -5.91 15.51
N LEU A 24 20.54 -4.86 16.19
CA LEU A 24 20.00 -4.97 17.55
C LEU A 24 18.81 -5.93 17.63
N LEU A 25 17.89 -5.87 16.66
CA LEU A 25 16.75 -6.79 16.59
C LEU A 25 17.20 -8.23 16.37
N SER A 26 18.14 -8.47 15.44
CA SER A 26 18.71 -9.80 15.17
C SER A 26 19.36 -10.40 16.42
N ASN A 27 20.14 -9.59 17.14
CA ASN A 27 20.79 -9.99 18.40
C ASN A 27 19.78 -10.27 19.52
N ALA A 28 18.72 -9.47 19.61
CA ALA A 28 17.64 -9.68 20.57
C ALA A 28 16.90 -11.00 20.29
N LEU A 29 16.58 -11.30 19.03
CA LEU A 29 15.95 -12.57 18.63
C LEU A 29 16.85 -13.77 18.92
N SER A 30 18.16 -13.66 18.65
CA SER A 30 19.13 -14.70 18.99
C SER A 30 19.22 -14.95 20.50
N THR A 31 19.12 -13.87 21.29
CA THR A 31 19.11 -13.95 22.75
C THR A 31 17.81 -14.55 23.27
N TYR A 32 16.67 -14.18 22.68
CA TYR A 32 15.38 -14.78 22.98
C TYR A 32 15.39 -16.29 22.70
N LEU A 33 15.91 -16.72 21.55
CA LEU A 33 16.06 -18.14 21.21
C LEU A 33 16.91 -18.89 22.25
N ARG A 34 18.03 -18.30 22.72
CA ARG A 34 18.82 -18.88 23.81
C ARG A 34 18.03 -19.03 25.11
N SER A 35 17.21 -18.04 25.45
CA SER A 35 16.32 -18.12 26.63
C SER A 35 15.25 -19.20 26.48
N CYS A 36 14.71 -19.43 25.27
CA CYS A 36 13.79 -20.53 25.01
C CYS A 36 14.46 -21.90 25.19
N MET A 37 15.67 -22.08 24.63
CA MET A 37 16.45 -23.31 24.84
C MET A 37 16.79 -23.53 26.32
N PHE A 38 17.13 -22.46 27.04
CA PHE A 38 17.33 -22.54 28.49
C PHE A 38 16.05 -22.99 29.20
N LEU A 39 14.89 -22.38 28.89
CA LEU A 39 13.62 -22.74 29.50
C LEU A 39 13.26 -24.23 29.28
N GLU A 40 13.54 -24.77 28.09
CA GLU A 40 13.34 -26.19 27.78
C GLU A 40 14.13 -27.11 28.73
N THR A 41 15.35 -26.74 29.10
CA THR A 41 16.18 -27.53 30.03
C THR A 41 15.67 -27.52 31.48
N PHE A 42 14.87 -26.52 31.88
CA PHE A 42 14.35 -26.35 33.25
C PHE A 42 12.88 -26.75 33.40
N ALA A 43 12.27 -27.39 32.40
CA ALA A 43 10.87 -27.78 32.46
C ALA A 43 10.60 -28.72 33.66
N PRO A 44 9.70 -28.34 34.60
CA PRO A 44 9.40 -29.13 35.79
C PRO A 44 8.70 -30.44 35.41
N LYS A 45 9.09 -31.55 36.05
CA LYS A 45 8.46 -32.88 35.87
C LYS A 45 7.15 -33.05 36.64
N ASN A 46 6.73 -32.06 37.42
CA ASN A 46 5.57 -32.14 38.30
C ASN A 46 4.32 -31.58 37.61
N GLY A 47 3.21 -32.32 37.66
CA GLY A 47 2.03 -32.06 36.81
C GLY A 47 1.28 -30.74 37.07
N VAL A 48 1.24 -30.24 38.31
CA VAL A 48 0.49 -29.01 38.63
C VAL A 48 1.23 -27.74 38.17
N ASP A 49 2.56 -27.73 38.24
CA ASP A 49 3.38 -26.61 37.75
C ASP A 49 3.52 -26.60 36.22
N ALA A 50 3.36 -27.76 35.57
CA ALA A 50 3.49 -27.91 34.13
C ALA A 50 2.37 -27.20 33.34
N GLU A 51 1.11 -27.28 33.80
CA GLU A 51 -0.03 -26.64 33.12
C GLU A 51 0.02 -25.10 33.22
N HIS A 52 0.39 -24.59 34.39
CA HIS A 52 0.59 -23.15 34.57
C HIS A 52 1.79 -22.62 33.77
N LEU A 53 2.87 -23.41 33.66
CA LEU A 53 3.99 -23.05 32.79
C LEU A 53 3.59 -23.06 31.31
N ALA A 54 2.88 -24.10 30.86
CA ALA A 54 2.42 -24.22 29.47
C ALA A 54 1.52 -23.04 29.08
N SER A 55 0.51 -22.72 29.90
CA SER A 55 -0.38 -21.57 29.63
C SER A 55 0.35 -20.24 29.58
N ARG A 56 1.37 -20.04 30.43
CA ARG A 56 2.24 -18.84 30.37
C ARG A 56 3.11 -18.80 29.12
N ILE A 57 3.64 -19.94 28.67
CA ILE A 57 4.40 -20.04 27.42
C ILE A 57 3.50 -19.69 26.25
N ASP A 58 2.31 -20.31 26.16
CA ASP A 58 1.36 -20.09 25.06
C ASP A 58 0.90 -18.62 25.01
N PHE A 59 0.57 -18.04 26.17
CA PHE A 59 0.21 -16.63 26.25
C PHE A 59 1.35 -15.71 25.78
N SER A 60 2.57 -15.98 26.25
CA SER A 60 3.75 -15.17 25.92
C SER A 60 4.11 -15.30 24.43
N LEU A 61 4.04 -16.50 23.86
CA LEU A 61 4.27 -16.77 22.45
C LEU A 61 3.24 -16.04 21.59
N ASN A 62 1.94 -16.21 21.88
CA ASN A 62 0.89 -15.56 21.11
C ASN A 62 1.02 -14.04 21.14
N THR A 63 1.28 -13.47 22.33
CA THR A 63 1.46 -12.02 22.49
C THR A 63 2.68 -11.51 21.72
N LEU A 64 3.83 -12.18 21.86
CA LEU A 64 5.06 -11.78 21.18
C LEU A 64 4.97 -11.93 19.66
N HIS A 65 4.46 -13.07 19.17
CA HIS A 65 4.31 -13.34 17.74
C HIS A 65 3.36 -12.35 17.08
N THR A 66 2.23 -12.04 17.71
CA THR A 66 1.26 -11.07 17.18
C THR A 66 1.92 -9.71 17.03
N LYS A 67 2.56 -9.20 18.09
CA LYS A 67 3.22 -7.90 18.07
C LYS A 67 4.37 -7.83 17.07
N LEU A 68 5.21 -8.86 17.03
CA LEU A 68 6.35 -8.91 16.12
C LEU A 68 5.90 -8.98 14.65
N SER A 69 4.84 -9.74 14.36
CA SER A 69 4.26 -9.81 13.02
C SER A 69 3.70 -8.47 12.55
N GLU A 70 2.99 -7.75 13.42
CA GLU A 70 2.43 -6.43 13.14
C GLU A 70 3.53 -5.41 12.82
N GLU A 71 4.52 -5.29 13.70
CA GLU A 71 5.64 -4.34 13.55
C GLU A 71 6.52 -4.66 12.32
N LEU A 72 6.79 -5.94 12.05
CA LEU A 72 7.54 -6.35 10.85
C LEU A 72 6.74 -6.08 9.57
N THR A 73 5.43 -6.27 9.60
CA THR A 73 4.57 -5.95 8.45
C THR A 73 4.57 -4.45 8.20
N GLN A 74 4.40 -3.64 9.24
CA GLN A 74 4.41 -2.18 9.14
C GLN A 74 5.76 -1.64 8.65
N SER A 75 6.88 -2.14 9.19
CA SER A 75 8.22 -1.74 8.75
C SER A 75 8.46 -2.08 7.27
N ARG A 76 8.04 -3.26 6.80
CA ARG A 76 8.11 -3.63 5.38
C ARG A 76 7.32 -2.68 4.49
N VAL A 77 6.11 -2.29 4.89
CA VAL A 77 5.29 -1.33 4.14
C VAL A 77 5.99 0.03 4.06
N ILE A 78 6.57 0.51 5.16
CA ILE A 78 7.30 1.78 5.21
C ILE A 78 8.54 1.73 4.30
N LEU A 79 9.35 0.67 4.40
CA LEU A 79 10.56 0.51 3.57
C LEU A 79 10.23 0.36 2.09
N ALA A 80 9.20 -0.42 1.75
CA ALA A 80 8.74 -0.55 0.37
C ALA A 80 8.27 0.81 -0.18
N ARG A 81 7.52 1.59 0.61
CA ARG A 81 7.12 2.95 0.24
C ARG A 81 8.32 3.87 0.05
N MET A 82 9.29 3.83 0.97
CA MET A 82 10.52 4.63 0.87
C MET A 82 11.29 4.29 -0.39
N ARG A 83 11.56 3.00 -0.63
CA ARG A 83 12.24 2.51 -1.84
C ARG A 83 11.51 2.95 -3.10
N ASN A 84 10.18 2.80 -3.13
CA ASN A 84 9.38 3.21 -4.28
C ASN A 84 9.49 4.72 -4.53
N LYS A 85 9.46 5.57 -3.50
CA LYS A 85 9.70 7.01 -3.66
C LYS A 85 11.09 7.30 -4.20
N THR A 86 12.12 6.69 -3.63
CA THR A 86 13.51 6.92 -4.05
C THR A 86 13.78 6.51 -5.50
N LEU A 87 13.15 5.42 -5.96
CA LEU A 87 13.32 4.91 -7.33
C LEU A 87 12.29 5.46 -8.31
N SER A 88 11.21 6.08 -7.82
CA SER A 88 10.14 6.60 -8.67
C SER A 88 10.63 7.84 -9.40
N ARG A 89 10.70 7.73 -10.73
CA ARG A 89 10.91 8.89 -11.60
C ARG A 89 9.76 9.90 -11.49
N PHE A 90 8.59 9.49 -11.01
CA PHE A 90 7.45 10.39 -10.82
C PHE A 90 7.82 11.60 -9.95
N ASP A 91 8.53 11.37 -8.84
CA ASP A 91 8.91 12.45 -7.92
C ASP A 91 10.02 13.37 -8.51
N SER A 92 10.63 12.96 -9.64
CA SER A 92 11.63 13.76 -10.38
C SER A 92 11.04 14.49 -11.58
N LEU A 93 9.82 14.16 -12.00
CA LEU A 93 9.18 14.81 -13.13
C LEU A 93 8.53 16.12 -12.68
N PRO A 94 8.69 17.21 -13.45
CA PRO A 94 7.90 18.42 -13.23
C PRO A 94 6.40 18.12 -13.32
N ASN A 95 5.60 18.81 -12.51
CA ASN A 95 4.15 18.64 -12.48
C ASN A 95 3.51 18.84 -13.86
N GLU A 96 4.10 19.71 -14.69
CA GLU A 96 3.66 19.99 -16.05
C GLU A 96 3.78 18.75 -16.95
N ILE A 97 4.85 17.97 -16.79
CA ILE A 97 5.07 16.74 -17.56
C ILE A 97 4.11 15.65 -17.10
N ILE A 98 3.89 15.54 -15.79
CA ILE A 98 2.92 14.58 -15.24
C ILE A 98 1.52 14.95 -15.73
N GLY A 99 1.14 16.23 -15.66
CA GLY A 99 -0.13 16.74 -16.20
C GLY A 99 -0.28 16.42 -17.69
N ALA A 100 0.74 16.66 -18.50
CA ALA A 100 0.73 16.32 -19.92
C ALA A 100 0.50 14.81 -20.15
N ILE A 101 1.13 13.94 -19.36
CA ILE A 101 0.90 12.49 -19.45
C ILE A 101 -0.54 12.15 -19.07
N PHE A 102 -1.10 12.77 -18.02
CA PHE A 102 -2.50 12.57 -17.66
C PHE A 102 -3.44 12.96 -18.80
N MET A 103 -3.22 14.12 -19.41
CA MET A 103 -4.06 14.60 -20.52
C MET A 103 -3.93 13.71 -21.75
N ASP A 104 -2.71 13.30 -22.10
CA ASP A 104 -2.45 12.43 -23.24
C ASP A 104 -3.08 11.04 -23.03
N VAL A 105 -2.85 10.40 -21.88
CA VAL A 105 -3.40 9.05 -21.62
C VAL A 105 -4.93 9.07 -21.54
N VAL A 106 -5.53 10.11 -20.94
CA VAL A 106 -6.98 10.17 -20.74
C VAL A 106 -7.71 10.54 -22.03
N TYR A 107 -7.22 11.53 -22.77
CA TYR A 107 -7.94 12.13 -23.89
C TYR A 107 -7.38 11.78 -25.28
N ALA A 108 -6.13 11.34 -25.42
CA ALA A 108 -5.59 11.00 -26.73
C ALA A 108 -6.15 9.66 -27.25
N PRO A 109 -6.44 9.52 -28.55
CA PRO A 109 -6.87 8.26 -29.12
C PRO A 109 -5.80 7.18 -28.97
N ALA A 110 -6.18 6.02 -28.44
CA ALA A 110 -5.29 4.86 -28.34
C ALA A 110 -5.42 3.95 -29.56
N PRO A 111 -4.41 3.12 -29.87
CA PRO A 111 -4.52 2.11 -30.91
C PRO A 111 -5.67 1.14 -30.61
N GLY A 112 -6.70 1.16 -31.46
CA GLY A 112 -7.91 0.35 -31.29
C GLY A 112 -9.16 1.13 -30.88
N ASP A 113 -9.04 2.44 -30.64
CA ASP A 113 -10.21 3.29 -30.43
C ASP A 113 -11.04 3.42 -31.70
N LEU A 114 -12.34 3.59 -31.51
CA LEU A 114 -13.25 3.99 -32.58
C LEU A 114 -12.92 5.43 -33.00
N LEU A 115 -12.82 5.68 -34.30
CA LEU A 115 -12.56 7.01 -34.88
C LEU A 115 -13.65 8.04 -34.53
N CYS A 116 -14.88 7.57 -34.31
CA CYS A 116 -16.02 8.41 -33.91
C CYS A 116 -16.88 7.62 -32.90
N PRO A 117 -16.46 7.56 -31.63
CA PRO A 117 -17.23 6.88 -30.61
C PRO A 117 -18.52 7.67 -30.34
N SER A 118 -19.60 6.96 -29.98
CA SER A 118 -20.75 7.62 -29.37
C SER A 118 -20.31 8.36 -28.10
N MET A 119 -21.04 9.41 -27.72
CA MET A 119 -20.73 10.17 -26.50
C MET A 119 -20.61 9.27 -25.26
N ASP A 120 -21.49 8.28 -25.12
CA ASP A 120 -21.46 7.30 -24.03
C ASP A 120 -20.15 6.47 -24.02
N ASN A 121 -19.75 5.94 -25.19
CA ASN A 121 -18.52 5.18 -25.32
C ASN A 121 -17.28 6.03 -25.07
N ALA A 122 -17.29 7.29 -25.52
CA ALA A 122 -16.20 8.24 -25.30
C ALA A 122 -16.00 8.51 -23.81
N VAL A 123 -17.09 8.84 -23.10
CA VAL A 123 -17.08 9.08 -21.66
C VAL A 123 -16.58 7.84 -20.93
N ARG A 124 -17.13 6.65 -21.23
CA ARG A 124 -16.72 5.40 -20.59
C ARG A 124 -15.23 5.11 -20.76
N THR A 125 -14.70 5.37 -21.95
CA THR A 125 -13.27 5.18 -22.28
C THR A 125 -12.39 6.14 -21.46
N ILE A 126 -12.76 7.43 -21.40
CA ILE A 126 -12.07 8.44 -20.58
C ILE A 126 -12.04 8.02 -19.11
N PHE A 127 -13.18 7.59 -18.55
CA PHE A 127 -13.26 7.12 -17.17
C PHE A 127 -12.40 5.89 -16.91
N GLN A 128 -12.44 4.91 -17.81
CA GLN A 128 -11.65 3.69 -17.69
C GLN A 128 -10.15 4.01 -17.66
N ARG A 129 -9.68 4.88 -18.56
CA ARG A 129 -8.28 5.27 -18.65
C ARG A 129 -7.83 6.06 -17.43
N LEU A 130 -8.65 7.00 -16.98
CA LEU A 130 -8.37 7.73 -15.75
C LEU A 130 -8.27 6.79 -14.55
N TYR A 131 -9.22 5.85 -14.41
CA TYR A 131 -9.19 4.87 -13.32
C TYR A 131 -7.93 4.01 -13.37
N GLN A 132 -7.54 3.52 -14.56
CA GLN A 132 -6.29 2.79 -14.74
C GLN A 132 -5.09 3.63 -14.29
N LEU A 133 -5.03 4.91 -14.65
CA LEU A 133 -3.94 5.80 -14.28
C LEU A 133 -3.89 6.09 -12.77
N LEU A 134 -5.04 6.30 -12.13
CA LEU A 134 -5.16 6.47 -10.67
C LEU A 134 -4.88 5.19 -9.87
N SER A 135 -4.86 4.03 -10.53
CA SER A 135 -4.58 2.73 -9.92
C SER A 135 -3.08 2.40 -9.85
N VAL A 136 -2.22 3.10 -10.61
CA VAL A 136 -0.77 2.81 -10.72
C VAL A 136 -0.06 2.90 -9.38
N CYS A 137 -0.11 4.06 -8.73
CA CYS A 137 0.39 4.23 -7.36
C CYS A 137 -0.25 5.42 -6.66
N SER A 138 0.01 5.58 -5.36
CA SER A 138 -0.55 6.68 -4.57
C SER A 138 -0.14 8.07 -5.07
N SER A 139 1.07 8.22 -5.64
CA SER A 139 1.53 9.53 -6.15
C SER A 139 0.73 9.96 -7.39
N TRP A 140 0.54 9.04 -8.36
CA TRP A 140 -0.33 9.27 -9.51
C TRP A 140 -1.76 9.61 -9.07
N ARG A 141 -2.31 8.83 -8.12
CA ARG A 141 -3.65 9.07 -7.59
C ARG A 141 -3.80 10.47 -6.99
N ASN A 142 -2.89 10.83 -6.09
CA ASN A 142 -2.93 12.12 -5.40
C ASN A 142 -2.77 13.29 -6.38
N PHE A 143 -1.90 13.14 -7.38
CA PHE A 143 -1.73 14.14 -8.44
C PHE A 143 -2.99 14.28 -9.30
N GLY A 144 -3.55 13.18 -9.77
CA GLY A 144 -4.74 13.19 -10.62
C GLY A 144 -5.97 13.78 -9.93
N ILE A 145 -6.13 13.55 -8.62
CA ILE A 145 -7.18 14.19 -7.80
C ILE A 145 -6.93 15.70 -7.64
N ALA A 146 -5.67 16.13 -7.58
CA ALA A 146 -5.31 17.54 -7.45
C ALA A 146 -5.33 18.30 -8.79
N LEU A 147 -5.35 17.60 -9.92
CA LEU A 147 -5.33 18.21 -11.24
C LEU A 147 -6.71 18.77 -11.58
N HIS A 148 -6.85 20.09 -11.42
CA HIS A 148 -8.10 20.83 -11.61
C HIS A 148 -8.72 20.63 -13.00
N GLU A 149 -7.91 20.46 -14.05
CA GLU A 149 -8.39 20.19 -15.42
C GLU A 149 -9.11 18.86 -15.56
N LEU A 150 -8.75 17.86 -14.74
CA LEU A 150 -9.54 16.64 -14.62
C LEU A 150 -10.80 16.95 -13.84
N CYS A 151 -10.68 17.54 -12.63
CA CYS A 151 -11.81 17.88 -11.73
C CYS A 151 -12.94 18.68 -12.38
N ASN A 152 -12.63 19.57 -13.35
CA ASN A 152 -13.63 20.37 -14.06
C ASN A 152 -14.59 19.55 -14.94
N VAL A 153 -14.19 18.35 -15.38
CA VAL A 153 -15.09 17.41 -16.07
C VAL A 153 -16.06 16.74 -15.09
N PHE A 154 -15.77 16.78 -13.79
CA PHE A 154 -16.53 16.11 -12.73
C PHE A 154 -17.54 16.99 -12.01
N ASP A 155 -17.73 18.25 -12.44
CA ASP A 155 -18.73 19.11 -11.81
C ASP A 155 -20.14 18.80 -12.30
N SER A 156 -21.07 18.78 -11.34
CA SER A 156 -22.48 18.35 -11.40
C SER A 156 -22.75 16.85 -11.47
N GLN A 157 -23.17 16.28 -10.33
CA GLN A 157 -24.49 15.64 -10.04
C GLN A 157 -25.09 14.59 -10.99
N THR A 158 -24.48 14.35 -12.16
CA THR A 158 -24.95 13.54 -13.29
C THR A 158 -24.24 12.18 -13.34
N ILE A 159 -23.09 12.03 -12.68
CA ILE A 159 -22.30 10.78 -12.71
C ILE A 159 -22.86 9.74 -11.72
N TRP A 160 -23.43 10.17 -10.59
CA TRP A 160 -24.06 9.25 -9.64
C TRP A 160 -25.34 8.60 -10.18
N SER A 161 -26.10 9.28 -11.04
CA SER A 161 -27.30 8.71 -11.67
C SER A 161 -26.98 7.64 -12.71
N VAL A 162 -25.91 7.83 -13.51
CA VAL A 162 -25.42 6.83 -14.47
C VAL A 162 -24.91 5.56 -13.76
N PHE A 163 -24.30 5.71 -12.57
CA PHE A 163 -23.78 4.57 -11.82
C PHE A 163 -24.86 3.72 -11.13
N ILE A 164 -26.00 4.32 -10.75
CA ILE A 164 -27.11 3.60 -10.08
C ILE A 164 -28.04 2.89 -11.09
N GLN A 165 -28.23 3.43 -12.30
CA GLN A 165 -29.14 2.84 -13.30
C GLN A 165 -28.57 1.66 -14.09
N GLY A 166 -27.27 1.35 -13.96
CA GLY A 166 -26.62 0.24 -14.66
C GLY A 166 -26.69 -1.12 -13.96
N SER A 167 -27.31 -1.24 -12.78
CA SER A 167 -27.49 -2.52 -12.09
C SER A 167 -28.85 -3.14 -12.44
N PRO A 168 -28.91 -4.29 -13.14
CA PRO A 168 -30.17 -4.99 -13.32
C PRO A 168 -30.68 -5.50 -11.96
N PRO A 169 -32.00 -5.47 -11.69
CA PRO A 169 -32.54 -6.04 -10.47
C PRO A 169 -32.23 -7.55 -10.42
N PRO A 170 -31.98 -8.13 -9.23
CA PRO A 170 -31.78 -9.56 -9.10
C PRO A 170 -33.04 -10.27 -9.61
N SER A 171 -32.91 -10.95 -10.75
CA SER A 171 -33.92 -11.85 -11.27
C SER A 171 -34.15 -12.96 -10.25
N GLY A 172 -35.26 -12.87 -9.52
CA GLY A 172 -35.73 -13.95 -8.68
C GLY A 172 -35.86 -15.22 -9.51
N ARG A 173 -35.12 -16.26 -9.11
CA ARG A 173 -35.44 -17.64 -9.43
C ARG A 173 -35.77 -18.36 -8.13
N ASP A 174 -37.04 -18.73 -8.05
CA ASP A 174 -37.50 -20.08 -7.78
C ASP A 174 -37.08 -20.70 -6.44
N ALA A 175 -37.97 -20.51 -5.47
CA ALA A 175 -38.20 -21.52 -4.46
C ALA A 175 -38.77 -22.78 -5.13
N THR A 176 -38.03 -23.88 -5.09
CA THR A 176 -38.59 -25.23 -5.11
C THR A 176 -37.63 -26.19 -4.42
N PHE A 177 -38.22 -26.95 -3.48
CA PHE A 177 -37.67 -27.87 -2.48
C PHE A 177 -37.08 -27.26 -1.22
#